data_AF-A0A1H9BMG6-F1
#
_entry.id   AF-A0A1H9BMG6-F1
#
_cell.length_a   1.000
_cell.length_b   1.000
_cell.length_c   1.000
_cell.angle_alpha   90.00
_cell.angle_beta   90.00
_cell.angle_gamma   90.00
#
_symmetry.space_group_name_H-M   'P 1'
#
loop_
_entity.id
_entity.type
_entity.pdbx_description
1 polymer ?
#
loop_
_entity_poly.entity_id
_entity_poly.type
_entity_poly.pdbx_seq_one_letter_code
_entity_poly.pdbx_strand_id
1 'polypeptide(L)'
;MPHDALPPDPFEGDPEDPALSLGEPDHDHAPMDEDERAELVSDLSDLAVYQALLEHRGVRGIVVDCGECQEPHYHDWALLRASLEQLLADGRMRPHEPAFDPDPGAYVSWEYCRGYADGVTATESAR
;
A
#
# COMPACT_ATOMS: atom_id res chain seq x y z
N MET A 1 32.45 -11.92 -7.20
CA MET A 1 32.19 -13.35 -7.48
C MET A 1 31.34 -13.39 -8.73
N PRO A 2 31.74 -14.09 -9.80
CA PRO A 2 30.85 -14.31 -10.93
C PRO A 2 29.63 -15.08 -10.42
N HIS A 3 28.43 -14.70 -10.86
CA HIS A 3 27.22 -15.46 -10.56
C HIS A 3 27.41 -16.88 -11.12
N ASP A 4 27.61 -17.83 -10.20
CA ASP A 4 27.57 -19.26 -10.49
C ASP A 4 26.32 -19.52 -11.32
N ALA A 5 26.54 -20.16 -12.46
CA ALA A 5 25.47 -20.60 -13.34
C ALA A 5 24.45 -21.37 -12.50
N LEU A 6 23.21 -20.90 -12.49
CA LEU A 6 22.10 -21.66 -11.94
C LEU A 6 22.15 -23.07 -12.56
N PRO A 7 21.85 -24.13 -11.79
CA PRO A 7 21.72 -25.46 -12.37
C PRO A 7 20.74 -25.39 -13.56
N PRO A 8 21.02 -26.12 -14.65
CA PRO A 8 20.12 -26.13 -15.80
C PRO A 8 18.72 -26.54 -15.34
N ASP A 9 17.71 -25.87 -15.89
CA ASP A 9 16.32 -26.14 -15.57
C ASP A 9 16.01 -27.61 -15.93
N PRO A 10 15.57 -28.44 -14.98
CA PRO A 10 15.26 -29.84 -15.25
C PRO A 10 14.12 -30.05 -16.26
N PHE A 11 13.32 -29.02 -16.54
CA PHE A 11 12.21 -29.04 -17.49
C PHE A 11 12.53 -28.36 -18.83
N GLU A 12 13.79 -27.91 -19.05
CA GLU A 12 14.17 -27.24 -20.30
C GLU A 12 13.89 -28.12 -21.53
N GLY A 13 12.92 -27.69 -22.36
CA GLY A 13 12.52 -28.39 -23.58
C GLY A 13 11.52 -29.55 -23.38
N ASP A 14 10.97 -29.72 -22.17
CA ASP A 14 9.91 -30.69 -21.91
C ASP A 14 8.56 -30.20 -22.50
N PRO A 15 7.95 -30.92 -23.45
CA PRO A 15 6.62 -30.56 -23.98
C PRO A 15 5.50 -30.67 -22.94
N GLU A 16 5.72 -31.35 -21.81
CA GLU A 16 4.80 -31.44 -20.67
C GLU A 16 5.31 -30.66 -19.45
N ASP A 17 6.10 -29.60 -19.67
CA ASP A 17 6.57 -28.73 -18.59
C ASP A 17 5.36 -28.12 -17.82
N PRO A 18 5.23 -28.40 -16.51
CA PRO A 18 4.14 -27.89 -15.70
C PRO A 18 4.11 -26.35 -15.63
N ALA A 19 5.25 -25.66 -15.82
CA ALA A 19 5.33 -24.20 -15.85
C ALA A 19 4.60 -23.59 -17.07
N LEU A 20 4.51 -24.31 -18.19
CA LEU A 20 3.75 -23.87 -19.38
C LEU A 20 2.26 -23.67 -19.08
N SER A 21 1.75 -24.33 -18.04
CA SER A 21 0.35 -24.22 -17.60
C SER A 21 0.06 -22.95 -16.80
N LEU A 22 1.09 -22.30 -16.25
CA LEU A 22 0.94 -21.15 -15.35
C LEU A 22 0.73 -19.83 -16.11
N GLY A 23 0.86 -19.83 -17.44
CA GLY A 23 0.80 -18.62 -18.27
C GLY A 23 2.01 -17.71 -18.04
N GLU A 24 2.28 -16.80 -18.98
CA GLU A 24 3.25 -15.74 -18.71
C GLU A 24 2.67 -14.81 -17.63
N PRO A 25 3.50 -14.35 -16.67
CA PRO A 25 3.04 -13.38 -15.68
C PRO A 25 2.50 -12.15 -16.40
N ASP A 26 1.31 -11.71 -15.99
CA ASP A 26 0.66 -10.54 -16.57
C ASP A 26 1.57 -9.31 -16.42
N HIS A 27 2.17 -8.90 -17.53
CA HIS A 27 3.08 -7.76 -17.63
C HIS A 27 2.35 -6.50 -18.11
N ASP A 28 1.02 -6.53 -18.29
CA ASP A 28 0.24 -5.46 -18.94
C ASP A 28 -0.24 -4.35 -17.99
N HIS A 29 0.52 -4.01 -16.95
CA HIS A 29 0.30 -2.76 -16.25
C HIS A 29 1.05 -1.63 -16.97
N ALA A 30 0.28 -0.74 -17.59
CA ALA A 30 0.81 0.50 -18.14
C ALA A 30 1.60 1.26 -17.06
N PRO A 31 2.75 1.86 -17.40
CA PRO A 31 3.49 2.66 -16.44
C PRO A 31 2.63 3.81 -15.93
N MET A 32 2.69 4.05 -14.62
CA MET A 32 1.98 5.13 -13.95
C MET A 32 2.29 6.47 -14.61
N ASP A 33 1.26 7.26 -14.89
CA ASP A 33 1.41 8.57 -15.49
C ASP A 33 1.85 9.63 -14.46
N GLU A 34 2.09 10.86 -14.93
CA GLU A 34 2.60 11.93 -14.07
C GLU A 34 1.54 12.46 -13.09
N ASP A 35 0.26 12.42 -13.47
CA ASP A 35 -0.84 12.89 -12.62
C ASP A 35 -1.07 11.88 -11.49
N GLU A 36 -1.14 10.58 -11.80
CA GLU A 36 -1.19 9.48 -10.83
C GLU A 36 0.01 9.52 -9.86
N ARG A 37 1.21 9.79 -10.40
CA ARG A 37 2.42 9.97 -9.58
C ARG A 37 2.27 11.15 -8.61
N ALA A 38 1.78 12.28 -9.07
CA ALA A 38 1.59 13.47 -8.26
C ALA A 38 0.55 13.26 -7.16
N GLU A 39 -0.54 12.55 -7.46
CA GLU A 39 -1.55 12.15 -6.49
C GLU A 39 -0.96 11.28 -5.38
N LEU A 40 -0.19 10.24 -5.71
CA LEU A 40 0.45 9.39 -4.69
C LEU A 40 1.45 10.14 -3.80
N VAL A 41 2.20 11.09 -4.36
CA VAL A 41 3.10 11.94 -3.58
C VAL A 41 2.30 12.85 -2.62
N SER A 42 1.15 13.36 -3.07
CA SER A 42 0.23 14.10 -2.21
C SER A 42 -0.32 13.22 -1.09
N ASP A 43 -0.74 12.00 -1.40
CA ASP A 43 -1.26 11.05 -0.40
C ASP A 43 -0.21 10.66 0.64
N LEU A 44 1.04 10.45 0.24
CA LEU A 44 2.16 10.21 1.17
C LEU A 44 2.39 11.41 2.10
N SER A 45 2.23 12.63 1.58
CA SER A 45 2.38 13.86 2.35
C SER A 45 1.23 14.01 3.36
N ASP A 46 -0.01 13.80 2.91
CA ASP A 46 -1.21 13.78 3.75
C ASP A 46 -1.09 12.72 4.86
N LEU A 47 -0.67 11.50 4.51
CA LEU A 47 -0.47 10.40 5.46
C LEU A 47 0.53 10.75 6.57
N ALA A 48 1.63 11.41 6.21
CA ALA A 48 2.62 11.87 7.18
C ALA A 48 2.05 12.90 8.16
N VAL A 49 1.22 13.83 7.67
CA VAL A 49 0.50 14.82 8.50
C VAL A 49 -0.49 14.11 9.43
N TYR A 50 -1.31 13.20 8.89
CA TYR A 50 -2.31 12.47 9.67
C TYR A 50 -1.68 11.65 10.79
N GLN A 51 -0.60 10.93 10.49
CA GLN A 51 0.14 10.20 11.50
C GLN A 51 0.67 11.12 12.60
N ALA A 52 1.33 12.23 12.24
CA ALA A 52 1.86 13.18 13.22
C ALA A 52 0.76 13.72 14.15
N LEU A 53 -0.43 13.97 13.60
CA LEU A 53 -1.58 14.46 14.36
C LEU A 53 -2.25 13.37 15.21
N LEU A 54 -2.32 12.12 14.77
CA LEU A 54 -3.21 11.12 15.39
C LEU A 54 -2.48 10.02 16.15
N GLU A 55 -1.23 9.73 15.82
CA GLU A 55 -0.47 8.63 16.45
C GLU A 55 -0.34 8.81 17.96
N HIS A 56 0.01 10.02 18.42
CA HIS A 56 0.13 10.33 19.84
C HIS A 56 -1.20 10.32 20.61
N ARG A 57 -2.32 10.19 19.89
CA ARG A 57 -3.68 10.07 20.45
C ARG A 57 -4.15 8.62 20.54
N GLY A 58 -3.30 7.67 20.16
CA GLY A 58 -3.59 6.23 20.21
C GLY A 58 -4.12 5.64 18.91
N VAL A 59 -4.22 6.43 17.84
CA VAL A 59 -4.60 5.91 16.51
C VAL A 59 -3.39 5.22 15.89
N ARG A 60 -3.55 3.94 15.54
CA ARG A 60 -2.50 3.09 14.97
C ARG A 60 -2.42 3.12 13.44
N GLY A 61 -3.49 3.54 12.77
CA GLY A 61 -3.51 3.55 11.32
C GLY A 61 -4.88 3.85 10.71
N ILE A 62 -5.03 3.44 9.46
CA ILE A 62 -6.21 3.69 8.63
C ILE A 62 -6.99 2.40 8.41
N VAL A 63 -8.32 2.49 8.47
CA VAL A 63 -9.23 1.43 8.02
C VAL A 63 -9.82 1.81 6.65
N VAL A 64 -9.79 0.87 5.72
CA VAL A 64 -10.33 1.01 4.35
C VAL A 64 -11.37 -0.08 4.12
N ASP A 65 -12.58 0.31 3.74
CA ASP A 65 -13.59 -0.65 3.31
C ASP A 65 -13.27 -1.12 1.89
N CYS A 66 -12.83 -2.38 1.75
CA CYS A 66 -12.45 -2.92 0.46
C CYS A 66 -13.70 -3.32 -0.35
N GLY A 67 -13.87 -2.72 -1.53
CA GLY A 67 -15.02 -2.99 -2.41
C GLY A 67 -15.04 -4.40 -3.01
N GLU A 68 -13.88 -5.08 -3.07
CA GLU A 68 -13.75 -6.41 -3.68
C GLU A 68 -14.08 -7.55 -2.72
N CYS A 69 -13.48 -7.55 -1.53
CA CYS A 69 -13.72 -8.58 -0.51
C CYS A 69 -14.86 -8.24 0.46
N GLN A 70 -15.36 -6.99 0.43
CA GLN A 70 -16.40 -6.48 1.34
C GLN A 70 -16.03 -6.57 2.83
N GLU A 71 -14.74 -6.54 3.13
CA GLU A 71 -14.19 -6.57 4.49
C GLU A 71 -13.34 -5.31 4.76
N PRO A 72 -13.29 -4.84 6.02
CA PRO A 72 -12.43 -3.73 6.40
C PRO A 72 -10.96 -4.16 6.44
N HIS A 73 -10.12 -3.42 5.74
CA HIS A 73 -8.67 -3.58 5.76
C HIS A 73 -8.04 -2.57 6.72
N TYR A 74 -7.34 -3.08 7.73
CA TYR A 74 -6.65 -2.27 8.74
C TYR A 74 -5.18 -2.16 8.38
N HIS A 75 -4.74 -0.93 8.08
CA HIS A 75 -3.36 -0.64 7.73
C HIS A 75 -2.71 0.22 8.81
N ASP A 76 -1.73 -0.34 9.51
CA ASP A 76 -0.84 0.44 10.37
C ASP A 76 -0.14 1.54 9.55
N TRP A 77 0.20 2.66 10.19
CA TRP A 77 0.83 3.80 9.52
C TRP A 77 2.04 3.42 8.66
N ALA A 78 2.93 2.58 9.22
CA ALA A 78 4.14 2.13 8.53
C ALA A 78 3.81 1.21 7.35
N LEU A 79 2.79 0.37 7.47
CA LEU A 79 2.37 -0.55 6.43
C LEU A 79 1.77 0.20 5.24
N LEU A 80 0.85 1.14 5.50
CA LEU A 80 0.24 1.93 4.43
C LEU A 80 1.28 2.78 3.71
N ARG A 81 2.18 3.43 4.46
CA ARG A 81 3.27 4.21 3.88
C ARG A 81 4.17 3.37 2.99
N ALA A 82 4.65 2.23 3.48
CA ALA A 82 5.51 1.35 2.69
C ALA A 82 4.81 0.87 1.42
N SER A 83 3.50 0.64 1.50
CA SER A 83 2.69 0.23 0.34
C SER A 83 2.60 1.34 -0.72
N LEU A 84 2.33 2.59 -0.31
CA LEU A 84 2.28 3.75 -1.21
C LEU A 84 3.66 4.09 -1.79
N GLU A 85 4.72 4.04 -0.98
CA GLU A 85 6.11 4.24 -1.45
C GLU A 85 6.50 3.19 -2.50
N GLN A 86 6.07 1.95 -2.30
CA GLN A 86 6.31 0.89 -3.26
C GLN A 86 5.47 1.05 -4.53
N LEU A 87 4.20 1.42 -4.42
CA LEU A 87 3.37 1.72 -5.58
C LEU A 87 4.00 2.82 -6.43
N LEU A 88 4.53 3.86 -5.79
CA LEU A 88 5.24 4.96 -6.43
C LEU A 88 6.53 4.52 -7.16
N ALA A 89 7.23 3.52 -6.63
CA ALA A 89 8.50 3.01 -7.15
C ALA A 89 8.33 1.93 -8.23
N ASP A 90 7.48 0.94 -7.95
CA ASP A 90 7.33 -0.30 -8.73
C ASP A 90 6.08 -0.27 -9.64
N GLY A 91 5.20 0.73 -9.50
CA GLY A 91 3.91 0.80 -10.22
C GLY A 91 2.89 -0.25 -9.77
N ARG A 92 3.19 -0.99 -8.69
CA ARG A 92 2.32 -2.07 -8.18
C ARG A 92 2.39 -2.17 -6.66
N MET A 93 1.23 -2.44 -6.08
CA MET A 93 1.11 -2.84 -4.68
C MET A 93 1.60 -4.27 -4.52
N ARG A 94 2.36 -4.55 -3.46
CA ARG A 94 2.70 -5.93 -3.11
C ARG A 94 1.57 -6.51 -2.27
N PRO A 95 1.28 -7.81 -2.42
CA PRO A 95 0.46 -8.50 -1.45
C PRO A 95 1.05 -8.31 -0.06
N HIS A 96 0.20 -7.96 0.89
CA HIS A 96 0.54 -7.95 2.30
C HIS A 96 -0.47 -8.85 3.02
N GLU A 97 -0.02 -9.46 4.11
CA GLU A 97 -0.93 -10.21 4.96
C GLU A 97 -1.82 -9.23 5.75
N PRO A 98 -3.10 -9.57 5.95
CA PRO A 98 -3.98 -8.79 6.82
C PRO A 98 -3.41 -8.68 8.23
N ALA A 99 -3.75 -7.60 8.94
CA ALA A 99 -3.44 -7.49 10.36
C ALA A 99 -4.11 -8.65 11.14
N PHE A 100 -3.34 -9.30 12.01
CA PHE A 100 -3.89 -10.35 12.89
C PHE A 100 -4.63 -9.72 14.07
N ASP A 101 -5.93 -10.00 14.18
CA ASP A 101 -6.83 -9.53 15.25
C ASP A 101 -6.69 -8.01 15.55
N PRO A 102 -6.95 -7.12 14.57
CA PRO A 102 -6.82 -5.69 14.77
C PRO A 102 -7.93 -5.18 15.70
N ASP A 103 -7.57 -4.33 16.66
CA ASP A 103 -8.56 -3.57 17.45
C ASP A 103 -9.19 -2.48 16.57
N PRO A 104 -10.47 -2.57 16.18
CA PRO A 104 -11.10 -1.60 15.29
C PRO A 104 -11.12 -0.18 15.87
N GLY A 105 -11.09 -0.03 17.20
CA GLY A 105 -11.08 1.27 17.88
C GLY A 105 -9.75 2.02 17.73
N ALA A 106 -8.69 1.34 17.28
CA ALA A 106 -7.38 1.92 17.06
C ALA A 106 -7.17 2.46 15.63
N TYR A 107 -8.16 2.31 14.73
CA TYR A 107 -8.05 2.75 13.34
C TYR A 107 -9.19 3.70 12.98
N VAL A 108 -8.93 4.59 12.04
CA VAL A 108 -9.90 5.59 11.58
C VAL A 108 -9.90 5.64 10.06
N SER A 109 -10.96 6.15 9.45
CA SER A 109 -10.99 6.29 7.99
C SER A 109 -10.08 7.42 7.51
N TRP A 110 -9.79 7.44 6.22
CA TRP A 110 -9.05 8.54 5.59
C TRP A 110 -9.78 9.89 5.75
N GLU A 111 -11.11 9.87 5.59
CA GLU A 111 -11.98 11.05 5.71
C GLU A 111 -11.95 11.63 7.13
N TYR A 112 -11.90 10.76 8.14
CA TYR A 112 -11.72 11.21 9.52
C TYR A 112 -10.38 11.94 9.69
N CYS A 113 -9.30 11.38 9.15
CA CYS A 113 -7.97 11.99 9.21
C CYS A 113 -7.97 13.39 8.56
N ARG A 114 -8.54 13.49 7.35
CA ARG A 114 -8.65 14.75 6.61
C ARG A 114 -9.44 15.80 7.40
N GLY A 115 -10.63 15.45 7.88
CA GLY A 115 -11.46 16.37 8.67
C GLY A 115 -10.80 16.79 9.99
N TYR A 116 -10.04 15.90 10.62
CA TYR A 116 -9.26 16.22 11.80
C TYR A 116 -8.17 17.25 11.51
N ALA A 117 -7.38 17.02 10.44
CA ALA A 117 -6.33 17.93 10.01
C ALA A 117 -6.89 19.33 9.67
N ASP A 118 -7.98 19.37 8.90
CA ASP A 118 -8.67 20.62 8.56
C ASP A 118 -9.10 21.39 9.82
N GLY A 119 -9.67 20.68 10.81
CA GLY A 119 -10.07 21.27 12.09
C GLY A 119 -8.90 21.84 12.90
N VAL A 120 -7.75 21.16 12.91
CA VAL A 120 -6.53 21.65 13.55
C VAL A 120 -6.04 22.92 12.84
N THR A 121 -5.89 22.89 11.51
CA THR A 121 -5.42 24.04 10.73
C THR A 121 -6.34 25.25 10.87
N ALA A 122 -7.65 25.05 10.86
CA ALA A 122 -8.62 26.13 11.06
C ALA A 122 -8.50 26.75 12.46
N THR A 123 -8.29 25.92 13.49
CA THR A 123 -8.12 26.38 14.88
C THR A 123 -6.81 27.16 15.06
N GLU A 124 -5.72 26.71 14.45
CA GLU A 124 -4.43 27.40 14.49
C GLU A 124 -4.47 28.73 13.73
N SER A 125 -5.16 28.78 12.60
CA SER A 125 -5.31 30.00 11.79
C SER A 125 -6.20 31.07 12.44
N ALA A 126 -7.06 30.66 13.38
CA ALA A 126 -7.95 31.56 14.12
C ALA A 126 -7.30 32.15 15.38
N ARG A 127 -6.07 31.74 15.71
CA ARG A 127 -5.34 32.17 16.91
C ARG A 127 -4.38 33.33 16.62
#